data_AF-A0A2D9LHR7-F1
#
_entry.id   AF-A0A2D9LHR7-F1
#
_cell.length_a   1.000
_cell.length_b   1.000
_cell.length_c   1.000
_cell.angle_alpha   90.00
_cell.angle_beta   90.00
_cell.angle_gamma   90.00
#
_symmetry.space_group_name_H-M   'P 1'
#
loop_
_entity.id
_entity.type
_entity.pdbx_description
1 polymer ?
#
loop_
_entity_poly.entity_id
_entity_poly.type
_entity_poly.pdbx_seq_one_letter_code
_entity_poly.pdbx_strand_id
1 'polypeptide(L)'
;MLLKRFSRYLSVGVINTLLHWATFLLLNIGIGLTQSWSNLLAFAIAVTFSFFANARFTFQAEATPLRYFLFTGAMGLLSYLVGAMADALALVPIITLVVFSALSLVLGFVYSQWVVFKE
;
A
#
# COMPACT_ATOMS: atom_id res chain seq x y z
N MET A 1 2.67 14.88 -17.73
CA MET A 1 2.84 15.11 -16.27
C MET A 1 2.22 13.98 -15.44
N LEU A 2 0.94 13.66 -15.63
CA LEU A 2 0.25 12.54 -14.96
C LEU A 2 0.87 11.16 -15.23
N LEU A 3 1.16 10.80 -16.50
CA LEU A 3 1.76 9.51 -16.84
C LEU A 3 3.12 9.28 -16.14
N LYS A 4 3.92 10.34 -16.03
CA LYS A 4 5.20 10.32 -15.31
C LYS A 4 5.01 10.11 -13.81
N ARG A 5 4.03 10.79 -13.19
CA ARG A 5 3.66 10.57 -11.78
C ARG A 5 3.15 9.14 -11.56
N PHE A 6 2.30 8.64 -12.46
CA PHE A 6 1.80 7.27 -12.38
C PHE A 6 2.92 6.23 -12.49
N SER A 7 3.85 6.41 -13.44
CA SER A 7 5.03 5.53 -13.57
C SER A 7 5.89 5.53 -12.31
N ARG A 8 6.13 6.70 -11.69
CA ARG A 8 6.85 6.79 -10.41
C ARG A 8 6.08 6.11 -9.28
N TYR A 9 4.76 6.32 -9.20
CA TYR A 9 3.89 5.69 -8.22
C TYR A 9 3.91 4.16 -8.34
N LEU A 10 3.88 3.64 -9.58
CA LEU A 10 4.02 2.22 -9.86
C LEU A 10 5.37 1.68 -9.37
N SER A 11 6.48 2.37 -9.65
CA SER A 11 7.80 1.97 -9.16
C SER A 11 7.87 1.94 -7.63
N VAL A 12 7.28 2.93 -6.95
CA VAL A 12 7.16 2.92 -5.49
C VAL A 12 6.33 1.72 -5.02
N GLY A 13 5.22 1.40 -5.71
CA GLY A 13 4.38 0.24 -5.41
C GLY A 13 5.11 -1.11 -5.55
N VAL A 14 5.97 -1.26 -6.56
CA VAL A 14 6.81 -2.46 -6.72
C VAL A 14 7.78 -2.59 -5.55
N ILE A 15 8.51 -1.52 -5.22
CA ILE A 15 9.47 -1.54 -4.10
C ILE A 15 8.75 -1.79 -2.77
N ASN A 16 7.59 -1.18 -2.56
CA ASN A 16 6.74 -1.41 -1.41
C ASN A 16 6.36 -2.89 -1.26
N THR A 17 5.97 -3.54 -2.34
CA THR A 17 5.56 -4.95 -2.32
C THR A 17 6.74 -5.85 -1.95
N LEU A 18 7.92 -5.59 -2.52
CA LEU A 18 9.14 -6.31 -2.17
C LEU A 18 9.54 -6.08 -0.71
N LEU A 19 9.46 -4.84 -0.23
CA LEU A 19 9.74 -4.49 1.16
C LEU A 19 8.77 -5.21 2.10
N HIS A 20 7.47 -5.21 1.77
CA HIS A 20 6.45 -5.91 2.55
C HIS A 20 6.77 -7.40 2.65
N TRP A 21 7.07 -8.07 1.54
CA TRP A 21 7.37 -9.50 1.54
C TRP A 21 8.66 -9.82 2.29
N ALA A 22 9.72 -9.05 2.08
CA ALA A 22 10.99 -9.24 2.77
C ALA A 22 10.82 -9.09 4.30
N THR A 23 10.13 -8.03 4.74
CA THR A 23 9.84 -7.81 6.16
C THR A 23 8.92 -8.90 6.71
N PHE A 24 7.87 -9.29 5.99
CA PHE A 24 6.97 -10.36 6.42
C PHE A 24 7.71 -11.68 6.63
N LEU A 25 8.50 -12.11 5.65
CA LEU A 25 9.26 -13.37 5.72
C LEU A 25 10.29 -13.34 6.85
N LEU A 26 10.98 -12.21 7.04
CA LEU A 26 11.92 -12.04 8.16
C LEU A 26 11.20 -12.16 9.51
N LEU A 27 10.06 -11.48 9.69
CA LEU A 27 9.31 -11.51 10.94
C LEU A 27 8.68 -12.87 11.21
N ASN A 28 8.10 -13.51 10.19
CA ASN A 28 7.38 -14.78 10.35
C ASN A 28 8.32 -15.99 10.43
N ILE A 29 9.27 -16.12 9.51
CA ILE A 29 10.17 -17.28 9.44
C ILE A 29 11.44 -17.04 10.25
N GLY A 30 12.01 -15.85 10.19
CA GLY A 30 13.26 -15.52 10.88
C GLY A 30 13.08 -15.29 12.38
N ILE A 31 12.08 -14.52 12.78
CA ILE A 31 11.81 -14.18 14.21
C ILE A 31 10.76 -15.11 14.83
N GLY A 32 9.89 -15.74 14.03
CA GLY A 32 8.86 -16.66 14.53
C GLY A 32 7.57 -15.97 15.03
N LEU A 33 7.30 -14.72 14.60
CA LEU A 33 6.03 -14.06 14.91
C LEU A 33 4.85 -14.73 14.20
N THR A 34 3.64 -14.61 14.77
CA THR A 34 2.42 -15.07 14.12
C THR A 34 2.20 -14.35 12.79
N GLN A 35 1.54 -15.02 11.84
CA GLN A 35 1.25 -14.43 10.53
C GLN A 35 0.54 -13.08 10.64
N SER A 36 -0.38 -12.93 11.59
CA SER A 36 -1.09 -11.68 11.84
C SER A 36 -0.16 -10.54 12.24
N TRP A 37 0.74 -10.77 13.22
CA TRP A 37 1.71 -9.76 13.66
C TRP A 37 2.75 -9.45 12.59
N SER A 38 3.27 -10.47 11.91
CA SER A 38 4.19 -10.27 10.80
C SER A 38 3.56 -9.45 9.69
N ASN A 39 2.30 -9.72 9.32
CA ASN A 39 1.59 -8.99 8.27
C ASN A 39 1.30 -7.55 8.67
N LEU A 40 0.86 -7.31 9.90
CA LEU A 40 0.57 -5.96 10.39
C LEU A 40 1.83 -5.08 10.42
N LEU A 41 2.93 -5.58 10.98
CA LEU A 41 4.19 -4.84 11.09
C LEU A 41 4.83 -4.62 9.72
N ALA A 42 4.82 -5.64 8.86
CA ALA A 42 5.35 -5.53 7.52
C ALA A 42 4.53 -4.55 6.66
N PHE A 43 3.19 -4.56 6.79
CA PHE A 43 2.32 -3.54 6.19
C PHE A 43 2.66 -2.14 6.70
N ALA A 44 2.79 -1.95 8.02
CA ALA A 44 3.10 -0.65 8.62
C ALA A 44 4.43 -0.07 8.09
N ILE A 45 5.46 -0.91 7.99
CA ILE A 45 6.77 -0.51 7.43
C ILE A 45 6.64 -0.16 5.95
N ALA A 46 5.99 -1.02 5.16
CA ALA A 46 5.85 -0.82 3.72
C ALA A 46 5.01 0.42 3.39
N VAL A 47 3.84 0.58 4.02
CA VAL A 47 2.95 1.73 3.78
C VAL A 47 3.60 3.06 4.20
N THR A 48 4.40 3.04 5.27
CA THR A 48 5.19 4.20 5.70
C THR A 48 6.23 4.58 4.66
N PHE A 49 6.99 3.60 4.18
CA PHE A 49 7.93 3.81 3.07
C PHE A 49 7.21 4.39 1.85
N SER A 50 6.10 3.79 1.43
CA SER A 50 5.30 4.24 0.28
C SER A 50 4.84 5.67 0.43
N PHE A 51 4.40 6.08 1.62
CA PHE A 51 3.97 7.45 1.87
C PHE A 51 5.11 8.44 1.63
N PHE A 52 6.27 8.25 2.28
CA PHE A 52 7.39 9.17 2.15
C PHE A 52 8.01 9.14 0.75
N ALA A 53 8.11 7.96 0.13
CA ALA A 53 8.59 7.81 -1.24
C ALA A 53 7.66 8.55 -2.22
N ASN A 54 6.34 8.40 -2.10
CA ASN A 54 5.40 9.10 -2.96
C ASN A 54 5.42 10.61 -2.72
N ALA A 55 5.48 11.07 -1.47
CA ALA A 55 5.57 12.48 -1.14
C ALA A 55 6.79 13.13 -1.82
N ARG A 56 7.97 12.54 -1.66
CA ARG A 56 9.24 13.12 -2.16
C ARG A 56 9.48 12.89 -3.65
N PHE A 57 9.28 11.66 -4.14
CA PHE A 57 9.67 11.27 -5.49
C PHE A 57 8.53 11.42 -6.51
N THR A 58 7.31 11.03 -6.15
CA THR A 58 6.18 11.01 -7.06
C THR A 58 5.51 12.38 -7.18
N PHE A 59 5.12 12.96 -6.06
CA PHE A 59 4.28 14.16 -6.01
C PHE A 59 5.05 15.44 -5.67
N GLN A 60 6.26 15.34 -5.12
CA GLN A 60 7.08 16.48 -4.68
C GLN A 60 6.34 17.40 -3.70
N ALA A 61 5.60 16.79 -2.77
CA ALA A 61 4.77 17.45 -1.79
C ALA A 61 5.32 17.24 -0.37
N GLU A 62 5.04 18.18 0.53
CA GLU A 62 5.42 18.04 1.94
C GLU A 62 4.74 16.85 2.62
N ALA A 63 5.52 16.10 3.40
CA ALA A 63 5.04 15.02 4.22
C ALA A 63 4.49 15.58 5.54
N THR A 64 3.17 15.56 5.70
CA THR A 64 2.50 16.02 6.93
C THR A 64 1.81 14.85 7.64
N PRO A 65 1.62 14.91 8.97
CA PRO A 65 0.93 13.86 9.71
C PRO A 65 -0.48 13.57 9.19
N LEU A 66 -1.23 14.62 8.81
CA LEU A 66 -2.57 14.47 8.24
C LEU A 66 -2.53 13.64 6.94
N ARG A 67 -1.62 13.98 6.02
CA ARG A 67 -1.46 13.24 4.75
C ARG A 67 -1.04 11.79 4.99
N TYR A 68 -0.20 11.55 6.00
CA TYR A 68 0.19 10.21 6.39
C TYR A 68 -1.01 9.37 6.84
N PHE A 69 -1.83 9.89 7.76
CA PHE A 69 -3.03 9.18 8.21
C PHE A 69 -4.07 8.99 7.10
N LEU A 70 -4.26 9.98 6.22
CA LEU A 70 -5.14 9.86 5.06
C LEU A 70 -4.67 8.76 4.10
N PHE A 71 -3.37 8.70 3.80
CA PHE A 71 -2.80 7.71 2.90
C PHE A 71 -2.86 6.30 3.51
N THR A 72 -2.32 6.14 4.73
CA THR A 72 -2.24 4.85 5.41
C THR A 72 -3.61 4.29 5.75
N GLY A 73 -4.53 5.13 6.24
CA GLY A 73 -5.90 4.74 6.53
C GLY A 73 -6.66 4.30 5.28
N ALA A 74 -6.53 5.04 4.17
CA ALA A 74 -7.17 4.66 2.91
C ALA A 74 -6.63 3.32 2.36
N MET A 75 -5.31 3.09 2.44
CA MET A 75 -4.70 1.83 2.00
C MET A 75 -5.13 0.64 2.87
N GLY A 76 -5.15 0.83 4.19
CA GLY A 76 -5.61 -0.19 5.13
C GLY A 76 -7.10 -0.52 4.92
N LEU A 77 -7.94 0.50 4.76
CA LEU A 77 -9.37 0.34 4.50
C LEU A 77 -9.63 -0.37 3.17
N LEU A 78 -8.95 0.03 2.10
CA LEU A 78 -9.08 -0.62 0.79
C LEU A 78 -8.71 -2.11 0.87
N SER A 79 -7.60 -2.43 1.56
CA SER A 79 -7.16 -3.82 1.78
C SER A 79 -8.23 -4.63 2.52
N TYR A 80 -8.73 -4.09 3.63
CA TYR A 80 -9.77 -4.75 4.42
C TYR A 80 -11.06 -4.96 3.63
N LEU A 81 -11.55 -3.95 2.91
CA LEU A 81 -12.79 -4.06 2.14
C LEU A 81 -12.69 -5.07 0.99
N VAL A 82 -11.56 -5.09 0.27
CA VAL A 82 -11.35 -6.08 -0.79
C VAL A 82 -11.26 -7.49 -0.20
N GLY A 83 -10.59 -7.66 0.94
CA GLY A 83 -10.54 -8.94 1.67
C GLY A 83 -11.91 -9.40 2.12
N ALA A 84 -12.67 -8.54 2.82
CA ALA A 84 -14.01 -8.85 3.31
C ALA A 84 -14.98 -9.21 2.18
N MET A 85 -14.89 -8.52 1.03
CA MET A 85 -15.67 -8.85 -0.15
C MET A 85 -15.25 -10.20 -0.74
N ALA A 86 -13.95 -10.49 -0.80
CA ALA A 86 -13.46 -11.79 -1.27
C ALA A 86 -13.91 -12.95 -0.37
N ASP A 87 -13.91 -12.75 0.95
CA ASP A 87 -14.42 -13.72 1.93
C ASP A 87 -15.92 -13.97 1.72
N ALA A 88 -16.71 -12.89 1.58
CA ALA A 88 -18.15 -12.98 1.33
C ALA A 88 -18.50 -13.68 0.01
N LEU A 89 -17.63 -13.58 -0.99
CA LEU A 89 -17.76 -14.20 -2.31
C LEU A 89 -17.04 -15.55 -2.42
N ALA A 90 -16.40 -16.03 -1.35
CA ALA A 90 -15.55 -17.24 -1.32
C ALA A 90 -14.52 -17.31 -2.47
N LEU A 91 -13.90 -16.17 -2.81
CA LEU A 91 -12.90 -16.11 -3.87
C LEU A 91 -11.61 -16.81 -3.45
N VAL A 92 -10.93 -17.42 -4.42
CA VAL A 92 -9.60 -17.97 -4.17
C VAL A 92 -8.59 -16.84 -3.90
N PRO A 93 -7.62 -17.00 -2.99
CA PRO A 93 -6.72 -15.92 -2.55
C PRO A 93 -5.98 -15.20 -3.68
N ILE A 94 -5.62 -15.91 -4.76
CA ILE A 94 -4.93 -15.33 -5.92
C ILE A 94 -5.78 -14.24 -6.60
N ILE A 95 -7.10 -14.40 -6.66
CA ILE A 95 -8.01 -13.40 -7.24
C ILE A 95 -8.00 -12.15 -6.36
N THR A 96 -8.10 -12.32 -5.05
CA THR A 96 -8.06 -11.21 -4.09
C THR A 96 -6.76 -10.41 -4.23
N LEU A 97 -5.61 -11.09 -4.36
CA LEU A 97 -4.32 -10.44 -4.54
C LEU A 97 -4.23 -9.64 -5.84
N VAL A 98 -4.70 -10.19 -6.96
CA VAL A 98 -4.69 -9.51 -8.27
C VAL A 98 -5.63 -8.29 -8.24
N VAL A 99 -6.85 -8.47 -7.73
CA VAL A 99 -7.85 -7.40 -7.64
C VAL A 99 -7.38 -6.29 -6.70
N PHE A 100 -6.90 -6.64 -5.50
CA PHE A 100 -6.35 -5.66 -4.56
C PHE A 100 -5.17 -4.90 -5.16
N SER A 101 -4.25 -5.59 -5.85
CA SER A 101 -3.10 -4.95 -6.49
C SER A 101 -3.52 -3.96 -7.59
N ALA A 102 -4.48 -4.35 -8.44
CA ALA A 102 -4.99 -3.47 -9.49
C ALA A 102 -5.73 -2.25 -8.91
N LEU A 103 -6.60 -2.47 -7.92
CA LEU A 103 -7.37 -1.40 -7.28
C LEU A 103 -6.46 -0.46 -6.47
N SER A 104 -5.52 -0.99 -5.69
CA SER A 104 -4.58 -0.16 -4.91
C SER A 104 -3.66 0.66 -5.81
N LEU A 105 -3.29 0.15 -6.99
CA LEU A 105 -2.52 0.92 -7.97
C LEU A 105 -3.36 2.07 -8.55
N VAL A 106 -4.55 1.79 -9.05
CA VAL A 106 -5.39 2.78 -9.75
C VAL A 106 -6.04 3.75 -8.76
N LEU A 107 -6.84 3.23 -7.81
CA LEU A 107 -7.55 4.04 -6.83
C LEU A 107 -6.59 4.72 -5.88
N GLY A 108 -5.52 4.03 -5.48
CA GLY A 108 -4.49 4.61 -4.63
C GLY A 108 -3.76 5.77 -5.28
N PHE A 109 -3.42 5.66 -6.57
CA PHE A 109 -2.84 6.77 -7.31
C PHE A 109 -3.82 7.95 -7.44
N VAL A 110 -5.06 7.66 -7.84
CA VAL A 110 -6.16 8.64 -7.98
C VAL A 110 -6.38 9.42 -6.68
N TYR A 111 -6.53 8.70 -5.58
CA TYR A 111 -6.70 9.28 -4.25
C TYR A 111 -5.46 10.06 -3.80
N SER A 112 -4.27 9.54 -4.07
CA SER A 112 -3.02 10.24 -3.73
C SER A 112 -2.86 11.55 -4.51
N GLN A 113 -3.19 11.55 -5.80
CA GLN A 113 -3.04 12.70 -6.69
C GLN A 113 -4.03 13.83 -6.40
N TRP A 114 -5.28 13.49 -6.03
CA TRP A 114 -6.35 14.50 -5.89
C TRP A 114 -6.81 14.75 -4.46
N VAL A 115 -6.38 13.94 -3.49
CA VAL A 115 -6.76 14.13 -2.07
C VAL A 115 -5.52 14.26 -1.20
N VAL A 116 -4.64 13.26 -1.18
CA VAL A 116 -3.50 13.23 -0.24
C VAL A 116 -2.47 14.31 -0.55
N PHE A 117 -2.00 14.36 -1.79
CA PHE A 117 -0.95 15.26 -2.25
C PHE A 117 -1.49 16.33 -3.20
N LYS A 118 -2.78 16.67 -3.04
CA LYS A 118 -3.34 17.83 -3.71
C LYS A 118 -2.62 19.08 -3.20
N GLU A 119 -2.19 19.92 -4.14
CA GLU A 119 -1.75 21.30 -3.88
C GLU A 119 -2.96 22.15 -3.46
#